data_AF-A0A3Q9IPA3-F1
#
_entry.id   AF-A0A3Q9IPA3-F1
#
_cell.length_a   1.000
_cell.length_b   1.000
_cell.length_c   1.000
_cell.angle_alpha   90.00
_cell.angle_beta   90.00
_cell.angle_gamma   90.00
#
_symmetry.space_group_name_H-M   'P 1'
#
loop_
_entity.id
_entity.type
_entity.pdbx_description
1 polymer ?
#
loop_
_entity_poly.entity_id
_entity_poly.type
_entity_poly.pdbx_seq_one_letter_code
_entity_poly.pdbx_strand_id
1 'polypeptide(L)'
;MKDNIVLHFLKVCSLLVLLLLTALSYHPMFSSFVTDWQDINPLKKYIYLMMAVTFFLHIGIKSWLSESFIRNYFKWVLLIVLWGLIFVVFWDTTDYFGESKNVMIALMFILIGYNAKLKNNELLIILISYSVMILYCVYCQIVSNFGGFIIADTYMQYGKNTLGVMTSSSCVAMGVVAISLNKKYYCKICLWGIALLLLFFTITIRARAAFIVTIFLILYILYRKFKDNSNLKSLVVVVFISLILGGVFLGMLQNLWDYIFDSFTQNQSSDLTSGRMSRNLFAIEIIAESPLFGNLITNYTYEWIHNYALRQLSSYGILGSFPLMGLYVSLVVFVVKNVIKRKLTLLTLGYFVFMVPVIISWEEPTFPYAPGTGAILPFVLMGYSLFKQKDELQKCCVRCHKLPV
;
A
#
# COMPACT_ATOMS: atom_id res chain seq x y z
N MET A 1 13.33 3.03 34.80
CA MET A 1 12.34 2.06 34.22
C MET A 1 11.06 2.74 33.76
N LYS A 2 10.52 3.74 34.48
CA LYS A 2 9.35 4.53 34.05
C LYS A 2 9.57 5.30 32.74
N ASP A 3 10.75 5.89 32.52
CA ASP A 3 11.05 6.69 31.32
C ASP A 3 10.95 5.89 30.00
N ASN A 4 11.26 4.59 30.06
CA ASN A 4 11.14 3.69 28.90
C ASN A 4 9.68 3.38 28.55
N ILE A 5 8.77 3.41 29.53
CA ILE A 5 7.33 3.15 29.28
C ILE A 5 6.71 4.37 28.61
N VAL A 6 7.00 5.57 29.11
CA VAL A 6 6.48 6.83 28.54
C VAL A 6 6.96 7.01 27.10
N LEU A 7 8.26 6.81 26.84
CA LEU A 7 8.81 6.91 25.49
C LEU A 7 8.20 5.87 24.53
N HIS A 8 8.01 4.63 24.98
CA HIS A 8 7.36 3.59 24.16
C HIS A 8 5.92 3.95 23.84
N PHE A 9 5.16 4.44 24.81
CA PHE A 9 3.80 4.91 24.61
C PHE A 9 3.74 6.06 23.59
N LEU A 10 4.61 7.07 23.72
CA LEU A 10 4.71 8.18 22.77
C LEU A 10 5.03 7.71 21.35
N LYS A 11 5.93 6.73 21.19
CA LYS A 11 6.22 6.12 19.88
C LYS A 11 4.97 5.50 19.26
N VAL A 12 4.26 4.65 20.00
CA VAL A 12 3.03 4.00 19.52
C VAL A 12 1.96 5.04 19.16
N CYS A 13 1.74 6.04 20.02
CA CYS A 13 0.78 7.12 19.77
C CYS A 13 1.15 7.96 18.55
N SER A 14 2.42 8.35 18.39
CA SER A 14 2.87 9.13 17.24
C SER A 14 2.63 8.41 15.91
N LEU A 15 2.92 7.10 15.86
CA LEU A 15 2.66 6.26 14.69
C LEU A 15 1.16 6.12 14.40
N LEU A 16 0.35 5.91 15.44
CA LEU A 16 -1.10 5.82 15.30
C LEU A 16 -1.67 7.14 14.73
N VAL A 17 -1.27 8.28 15.29
CA VAL A 17 -1.71 9.61 14.82
C VAL A 17 -1.28 9.85 13.38
N LEU A 18 -0.03 9.52 13.02
CA LEU A 18 0.44 9.64 11.64
C LEU A 18 -0.42 8.82 10.66
N LEU A 19 -0.68 7.55 10.97
CA LEU A 19 -1.52 6.68 10.15
C LEU A 19 -2.96 7.22 10.03
N LEU A 20 -3.56 7.65 11.14
CA LEU A 20 -4.91 8.22 11.12
C LEU A 20 -4.98 9.53 10.32
N LEU A 21 -4.00 10.42 10.46
CA LEU A 21 -3.93 11.64 9.66
C LEU A 21 -3.78 11.35 8.17
N THR A 22 -2.98 10.34 7.79
CA THR A 22 -2.87 9.95 6.38
C THR A 22 -4.19 9.42 5.83
N ALA A 23 -4.92 8.59 6.58
CA ALA A 23 -6.26 8.15 6.18
C ALA A 23 -7.23 9.33 6.05
N LEU A 24 -7.25 10.21 7.06
CA LEU A 24 -8.14 11.38 7.12
C LEU A 24 -7.87 12.38 5.99
N SER A 25 -6.66 12.45 5.44
CA SER A 25 -6.35 13.33 4.28
C SER A 25 -7.16 13.02 3.02
N TYR A 26 -7.76 11.83 2.95
CA TYR A 26 -8.68 11.42 1.89
C TYR A 26 -10.15 11.54 2.28
N HIS A 27 -10.49 12.24 3.36
CA HIS A 27 -11.87 12.59 3.66
C HIS A 27 -12.34 13.76 2.75
N PRO A 28 -13.61 13.81 2.28
CA PRO A 28 -14.10 14.84 1.35
C PRO A 28 -13.79 16.27 1.78
N MET A 29 -13.99 16.56 3.07
CA MET A 29 -13.68 17.87 3.67
C MET A 29 -12.25 18.33 3.44
N PHE A 30 -11.27 17.43 3.28
CA PHE A 30 -9.87 17.80 3.06
C PHE A 30 -9.41 17.55 1.63
N SER A 31 -10.06 16.65 0.90
CA SER A 31 -9.73 16.33 -0.50
C SER A 31 -10.39 17.29 -1.51
N SER A 32 -11.51 17.94 -1.16
CA SER A 32 -12.20 18.89 -2.04
C SER A 32 -11.41 20.17 -2.29
N PHE A 33 -10.47 20.51 -1.41
CA PHE A 33 -9.57 21.67 -1.56
C PHE A 33 -8.47 21.47 -2.61
N VAL A 34 -8.44 20.32 -3.29
CA VAL A 34 -7.41 20.01 -4.29
C VAL A 34 -7.87 20.25 -5.73
N THR A 35 -9.16 20.56 -5.95
CA THR A 35 -9.71 20.75 -7.31
C THR A 35 -9.57 22.18 -7.85
N ASP A 36 -9.20 23.16 -7.03
CA ASP A 36 -9.14 24.57 -7.44
C ASP A 36 -7.69 25.09 -7.47
N TRP A 37 -6.90 24.71 -8.48
CA TRP A 37 -5.64 25.35 -8.91
C TRP A 37 -4.51 25.56 -7.86
N GLN A 38 -4.72 25.18 -6.62
CA GLN A 38 -3.79 25.20 -5.52
C GLN A 38 -3.87 23.85 -4.82
N ASP A 39 -2.82 23.06 -5.02
CA ASP A 39 -2.63 21.68 -4.56
C ASP A 39 -2.43 21.60 -3.03
N ILE A 40 -3.29 22.29 -2.27
CA ILE A 40 -3.15 22.54 -0.83
C ILE A 40 -4.16 21.67 -0.10
N ASN A 41 -3.88 20.36 -0.03
CA ASN A 41 -4.48 19.56 1.04
C ASN A 41 -3.97 20.13 2.38
N PRO A 42 -4.83 20.73 3.23
CA PRO A 42 -4.39 21.43 4.43
C PRO A 42 -3.73 20.47 5.44
N LEU A 43 -4.02 19.16 5.34
CA LEU A 43 -3.42 18.13 6.18
C LEU A 43 -2.00 17.74 5.76
N LYS A 44 -1.56 18.05 4.53
CA LYS A 44 -0.25 17.63 4.01
C LYS A 44 0.91 18.14 4.87
N LYS A 45 0.86 19.41 5.32
CA LYS A 45 1.87 19.99 6.23
C LYS A 45 1.89 19.27 7.59
N TYR A 46 0.72 18.94 8.13
CA TYR A 46 0.62 18.25 9.41
C TYR A 46 1.07 16.78 9.30
N ILE A 47 0.81 16.13 8.17
CA ILE A 47 1.31 14.78 7.88
C ILE A 47 2.84 14.78 7.80
N TYR A 48 3.45 15.74 7.09
CA TYR A 48 4.91 15.82 7.03
C TYR A 48 5.55 16.16 8.38
N LEU A 49 4.95 17.06 9.15
CA LEU A 49 5.38 17.35 10.52
C LEU A 49 5.29 16.10 11.40
N MET A 50 4.15 15.42 11.37
CA MET A 50 3.94 14.21 12.16
C MET A 50 4.84 13.06 11.70
N MET A 51 5.14 12.97 10.40
CA MET A 51 6.10 12.02 9.84
C MET A 51 7.50 12.30 10.38
N ALA A 52 7.94 13.57 10.42
CA ALA A 52 9.23 13.95 10.99
C ALA A 52 9.29 13.62 12.48
N VAL A 53 8.28 14.03 13.27
CA VAL A 53 8.20 13.73 14.70
C VAL A 53 8.24 12.21 14.95
N THR A 54 7.43 11.44 14.23
CA THR A 54 7.40 9.98 14.35
C THR A 54 8.76 9.39 13.97
N PHE A 55 9.39 9.86 12.90
CA PHE A 55 10.71 9.39 12.49
C PHE A 55 11.77 9.66 13.58
N PHE A 56 11.85 10.87 14.12
CA PHE A 56 12.81 11.21 15.17
C PHE A 56 12.56 10.45 16.47
N LEU A 57 11.30 10.19 16.84
CA LEU A 57 10.98 9.33 18.00
C LEU A 57 11.43 7.88 17.77
N HIS A 58 11.49 7.42 16.52
CA HIS A 58 11.82 6.05 16.15
C HIS A 58 13.28 5.86 15.69
N ILE A 59 14.03 6.93 15.45
CA ILE A 59 15.37 6.82 14.88
C ILE A 59 16.31 6.06 15.84
N GLY A 60 16.90 4.98 15.35
CA GLY A 60 17.89 4.17 16.06
C GLY A 60 19.06 3.91 15.14
N ILE A 61 20.08 4.78 15.13
CA ILE A 61 21.13 4.78 14.11
C ILE A 61 21.88 3.43 14.04
N LYS A 62 22.01 2.70 15.14
CA LYS A 62 22.70 1.39 15.16
C LYS A 62 21.83 0.20 14.73
N SER A 63 20.50 0.29 14.82
CA SER A 63 19.62 -0.88 14.63
C SER A 63 19.31 -1.17 13.16
N TRP A 64 19.14 -0.14 12.33
CA TRP A 64 18.75 -0.29 10.92
C TRP A 64 19.88 -0.75 9.99
N LEU A 65 21.13 -0.29 10.19
CA LEU A 65 22.29 -0.73 9.38
C LEU A 65 22.57 -2.24 9.48
N SER A 66 22.10 -2.87 10.56
CA SER A 66 22.27 -4.29 10.77
C SER A 66 21.45 -5.16 9.81
N GLU A 67 20.32 -4.65 9.27
CA GLU A 67 19.49 -5.45 8.39
C GLU A 67 19.88 -5.26 6.91
N SER A 68 20.15 -6.37 6.21
CA SER A 68 20.71 -6.34 4.86
C SER A 68 19.77 -5.70 3.85
N PHE A 69 18.46 -5.94 3.98
CA PHE A 69 17.45 -5.34 3.10
C PHE A 69 17.42 -3.82 3.24
N ILE A 70 17.35 -3.30 4.48
CA ILE A 70 17.31 -1.86 4.74
C ILE A 70 18.60 -1.18 4.25
N ARG A 71 19.76 -1.80 4.52
CA ARG A 71 21.05 -1.32 4.04
C ARG A 71 21.11 -1.26 2.51
N ASN A 72 20.58 -2.27 1.83
CA ASN A 72 20.51 -2.28 0.36
C ASN A 72 19.55 -1.21 -0.17
N TYR A 73 18.39 -1.05 0.47
CA TYR A 73 17.42 -0.01 0.13
C TYR A 73 18.07 1.38 0.26
N PHE A 74 18.78 1.65 1.35
CA PHE A 74 19.50 2.91 1.55
C PHE A 74 20.54 3.20 0.45
N LYS A 75 21.30 2.19 0.03
CA LYS A 75 22.26 2.33 -1.08
C LYS A 75 21.56 2.74 -2.38
N TRP A 76 20.42 2.13 -2.69
CA TRP A 76 19.62 2.54 -3.85
C TRP A 76 19.08 3.95 -3.71
N VAL A 77 18.59 4.37 -2.54
CA VAL A 77 18.13 5.76 -2.34
C VAL A 77 19.27 6.75 -2.58
N LEU A 78 20.47 6.46 -2.07
CA LEU A 78 21.65 7.30 -2.31
C LEU A 78 21.96 7.37 -3.80
N LEU A 79 21.96 6.24 -4.50
CA LEU A 79 22.21 6.18 -5.94
C LEU A 79 21.14 6.96 -6.74
N ILE A 80 19.87 6.84 -6.37
CA ILE A 80 18.77 7.60 -6.96
C ILE A 80 19.02 9.10 -6.78
N VAL A 81 19.30 9.58 -5.57
CA VAL A 81 19.57 11.01 -5.32
C VAL A 81 20.76 11.51 -6.15
N LEU A 82 21.84 10.72 -6.25
CA LEU A 82 23.01 11.06 -7.07
C LEU A 82 22.67 11.13 -8.57
N TRP A 83 21.83 10.22 -9.08
CA TRP A 83 21.31 10.29 -10.46
C TRP A 83 20.43 11.51 -10.70
N GLY A 84 19.60 11.89 -9.71
CA GLY A 84 18.83 13.13 -9.79
C GLY A 84 19.70 14.37 -9.95
N LEU A 85 20.82 14.45 -9.22
CA LEU A 85 21.78 15.55 -9.37
C LEU A 85 22.41 15.58 -10.78
N ILE A 86 22.71 14.41 -11.35
CA ILE A 86 23.24 14.32 -12.72
C ILE A 86 22.21 14.79 -13.74
N PHE A 87 20.93 14.45 -13.56
CA PHE A 87 19.89 14.91 -14.49
C PHE A 87 19.69 16.42 -14.48
N VAL A 88 19.83 17.07 -13.31
CA VAL A 88 19.84 18.54 -13.24
C VAL A 88 21.00 19.11 -14.03
N VAL A 89 22.22 18.58 -13.84
CA VAL A 89 23.43 19.12 -14.48
C VAL A 89 23.43 18.94 -15.99
N PHE A 90 22.96 17.80 -16.49
CA PHE A 90 23.07 17.45 -17.91
C PHE A 90 21.79 17.67 -18.73
N TRP A 91 20.61 17.70 -18.10
CA TRP A 91 19.30 17.83 -18.78
C TRP A 91 18.39 18.93 -18.22
N ASP A 92 18.81 19.68 -17.19
CA ASP A 92 18.03 20.76 -16.56
C ASP A 92 16.61 20.32 -16.12
N THR A 93 16.44 19.04 -15.77
CA THR A 93 15.17 18.49 -15.28
C THR A 93 15.19 18.25 -13.79
N THR A 94 14.08 18.58 -13.12
CA THR A 94 13.88 18.35 -11.69
C THR A 94 12.88 17.23 -11.38
N ASP A 95 12.27 16.63 -12.41
CA ASP A 95 11.21 15.62 -12.25
C ASP A 95 11.68 14.40 -11.45
N TYR A 96 12.95 14.03 -11.61
CA TYR A 96 13.58 12.92 -10.92
C TYR A 96 13.65 13.10 -9.40
N PHE A 97 13.67 14.35 -8.90
CA PHE A 97 13.59 14.61 -7.45
C PHE A 97 12.22 14.27 -6.87
N GLY A 98 11.15 14.36 -7.66
CA GLY A 98 9.82 13.91 -7.26
C GLY A 98 9.83 12.42 -6.89
N GLU A 99 10.44 11.60 -7.73
CA GLU A 99 10.60 10.15 -7.49
C GLU A 99 11.57 9.87 -6.33
N SER A 100 12.68 10.61 -6.25
CA SER A 100 13.65 10.52 -5.14
C SER A 100 12.98 10.78 -3.79
N LYS A 101 12.14 11.81 -3.71
CA LYS A 101 11.35 12.15 -2.51
C LYS A 101 10.41 11.01 -2.11
N ASN A 102 9.70 10.42 -3.07
CA ASN A 102 8.76 9.32 -2.80
C ASN A 102 9.48 8.08 -2.26
N VAL A 103 10.62 7.72 -2.85
CA VAL A 103 11.47 6.62 -2.39
C VAL A 103 12.05 6.88 -0.99
N MET A 104 12.46 8.12 -0.70
CA MET A 104 12.96 8.49 0.63
C MET A 104 11.86 8.40 1.69
N ILE A 105 10.65 8.87 1.40
CA ILE A 105 9.49 8.75 2.28
C ILE A 105 9.17 7.27 2.55
N ALA A 106 9.17 6.44 1.51
CA ALA A 106 8.98 4.99 1.66
C ALA A 106 10.03 4.36 2.59
N LEU A 107 11.31 4.73 2.45
CA LEU A 107 12.37 4.31 3.37
C LEU A 107 12.08 4.76 4.80
N MET A 108 11.67 6.01 5.03
CA MET A 108 11.34 6.51 6.37
C MET A 108 10.26 5.65 7.04
N PHE A 109 9.22 5.25 6.31
CA PHE A 109 8.17 4.38 6.83
C PHE A 109 8.65 2.97 7.19
N ILE A 110 9.54 2.38 6.38
CA ILE A 110 10.19 1.11 6.72
C ILE A 110 10.95 1.25 8.05
N LEU A 111 11.68 2.36 8.23
CA LEU A 111 12.48 2.60 9.43
C LEU A 111 11.64 2.83 10.67
N ILE A 112 10.54 3.57 10.53
CA ILE A 112 9.55 3.76 11.60
C ILE A 112 9.01 2.39 12.02
N GLY A 113 8.52 1.58 11.06
CA GLY A 113 7.99 0.25 11.33
C GLY A 113 8.99 -0.71 11.96
N TYR A 114 10.24 -0.71 11.48
CA TYR A 114 11.32 -1.55 12.00
C TYR A 114 11.70 -1.18 13.44
N ASN A 115 11.73 0.11 13.77
CA ASN A 115 12.14 0.58 15.09
C ASN A 115 10.99 0.73 16.10
N ALA A 116 9.73 0.58 15.68
CA ALA A 116 8.57 0.73 16.56
C ALA A 116 8.46 -0.37 17.62
N LYS A 117 9.09 -1.55 17.41
CA LYS A 117 9.10 -2.68 18.37
C LYS A 117 7.71 -3.04 18.92
N LEU A 118 6.69 -2.92 18.08
CA LEU A 118 5.29 -3.07 18.48
C LEU A 118 5.00 -4.46 19.07
N LYS A 119 4.23 -4.49 20.15
CA LYS A 119 3.58 -5.71 20.66
C LYS A 119 2.40 -6.09 19.77
N ASN A 120 1.98 -7.35 19.80
CA ASN A 120 0.88 -7.84 18.96
C ASN A 120 -0.44 -7.09 19.23
N ASN A 121 -0.71 -6.72 20.49
CA ASN A 121 -1.90 -5.94 20.84
C ASN A 121 -1.82 -4.50 20.31
N GLU A 122 -0.64 -3.87 20.39
CA GLU A 122 -0.42 -2.51 19.88
C GLU A 122 -0.58 -2.47 18.35
N LEU A 123 -0.01 -3.46 17.65
CA LEU A 123 -0.22 -3.63 16.22
C LEU A 123 -1.71 -3.80 15.88
N LEU A 124 -2.44 -4.63 16.65
CA LEU A 124 -3.87 -4.85 16.41
C LEU A 124 -4.68 -3.57 16.56
N ILE A 125 -4.41 -2.77 17.60
CA ILE A 125 -5.06 -1.46 17.80
C ILE A 125 -4.78 -0.55 16.61
N ILE A 126 -3.51 -0.42 16.19
CA ILE A 126 -3.15 0.40 15.03
C ILE A 126 -3.89 -0.04 13.77
N LEU A 127 -3.92 -1.34 13.48
CA LEU A 127 -4.55 -1.88 12.29
C LEU A 127 -6.07 -1.68 12.29
N ILE A 128 -6.74 -1.92 13.41
CA ILE A 128 -8.19 -1.72 13.54
C ILE A 128 -8.51 -0.22 13.42
N SER A 129 -7.83 0.64 14.18
CA SER A 129 -8.07 2.08 14.15
C SER A 129 -7.85 2.68 12.76
N TYR A 130 -6.77 2.28 12.07
CA TYR A 130 -6.52 2.71 10.70
C TYR A 130 -7.60 2.18 9.74
N SER A 131 -7.97 0.91 9.83
CA SER A 131 -9.01 0.31 8.97
C SER A 131 -10.38 0.98 9.15
N VAL A 132 -10.76 1.29 10.39
CA VAL A 132 -11.99 2.02 10.70
C VAL A 132 -11.94 3.46 10.17
N MET A 133 -10.80 4.16 10.30
CA MET A 133 -10.64 5.49 9.73
C MET A 133 -10.73 5.48 8.20
N ILE A 134 -10.16 4.46 7.55
CA ILE A 134 -10.30 4.28 6.09
C ILE A 134 -11.76 4.02 5.72
N LEU A 135 -12.45 3.11 6.41
CA LEU A 135 -13.89 2.88 6.19
C LEU A 135 -14.68 4.17 6.31
N TYR A 136 -14.43 4.96 7.36
CA TYR A 136 -15.08 6.24 7.57
C TYR A 136 -14.81 7.20 6.40
N CYS A 137 -13.55 7.37 6.00
CA CYS A 137 -13.21 8.26 4.88
C CYS A 137 -13.83 7.80 3.57
N VAL A 138 -13.78 6.50 3.26
CA VAL A 138 -14.37 5.96 2.02
C VAL A 138 -15.89 6.10 2.04
N TYR A 139 -16.54 5.84 3.17
CA TYR A 139 -17.98 6.06 3.31
C TYR A 139 -18.36 7.51 3.03
N CYS A 140 -17.67 8.47 3.65
CA CYS A 140 -17.91 9.89 3.41
C CYS A 140 -17.65 10.25 1.94
N GLN A 141 -16.60 9.71 1.33
CA GLN A 141 -16.32 9.88 -0.10
C GLN A 141 -17.43 9.32 -1.00
N ILE A 142 -18.01 8.17 -0.65
CA ILE A 142 -19.15 7.59 -1.37
C ILE A 142 -20.37 8.51 -1.26
N VAL A 143 -20.75 8.89 -0.03
CA VAL A 143 -21.92 9.75 0.21
C VAL A 143 -21.78 11.12 -0.45
N SER A 144 -20.61 11.76 -0.33
CA SER A 144 -20.40 13.12 -0.84
C SER A 144 -20.29 13.21 -2.36
N ASN A 145 -19.67 12.23 -3.04
CA ASN A 145 -19.43 12.32 -4.49
C ASN A 145 -20.44 11.57 -5.34
N PHE A 146 -21.12 10.56 -4.76
CA PHE A 146 -22.05 9.71 -5.50
C PHE A 146 -23.51 9.88 -5.04
N GLY A 147 -23.78 10.75 -4.04
CA GLY A 147 -25.13 10.99 -3.52
C GLY A 147 -25.73 9.78 -2.78
N GLY A 148 -24.93 8.75 -2.51
CA GLY A 148 -25.34 7.48 -1.92
C GLY A 148 -24.57 6.29 -2.50
N PHE A 149 -25.05 5.06 -2.25
CA PHE A 149 -24.53 3.83 -2.87
C PHE A 149 -25.07 3.63 -4.30
N ILE A 150 -25.13 4.70 -5.10
CA ILE A 150 -25.56 4.66 -6.50
C ILE A 150 -24.32 4.96 -7.34
N ILE A 151 -24.07 4.20 -8.41
CA ILE A 151 -22.94 4.49 -9.29
C ILE A 151 -23.31 5.69 -10.17
N ALA A 152 -22.96 6.88 -9.69
CA ALA A 152 -23.20 8.13 -10.42
C ALA A 152 -22.21 8.32 -11.58
N ASP A 153 -22.66 9.01 -12.64
CA ASP A 153 -21.85 9.34 -13.81
C ASP A 153 -20.71 10.32 -13.48
N THR A 154 -20.86 11.12 -12.42
CA THR A 154 -19.83 12.03 -11.92
C THR A 154 -18.67 11.28 -11.27
N TYR A 155 -17.48 11.43 -11.86
CA TYR A 155 -16.26 10.75 -11.44
C TYR A 155 -15.63 11.48 -10.25
N MET A 156 -15.31 10.76 -9.16
CA MET A 156 -14.36 11.26 -8.18
C MET A 156 -12.97 11.26 -8.83
N GLN A 157 -12.56 12.42 -9.34
CA GLN A 157 -11.38 12.54 -10.19
C GLN A 157 -10.06 12.49 -9.39
N TYR A 158 -10.09 12.90 -8.11
CA TYR A 158 -8.87 13.01 -7.30
C TYR A 158 -8.78 11.95 -6.20
N GLY A 159 -7.60 11.31 -6.06
CA GLY A 159 -7.28 10.44 -4.92
C GLY A 159 -7.94 9.05 -4.89
N LYS A 160 -8.90 8.76 -5.79
CA LYS A 160 -9.62 7.47 -5.88
C LYS A 160 -8.70 6.25 -5.88
N ASN A 161 -7.70 6.21 -6.76
CA ASN A 161 -6.82 5.04 -6.89
C ASN A 161 -5.96 4.86 -5.63
N THR A 162 -5.53 5.96 -5.02
CA THR A 162 -4.76 5.92 -3.77
C THR A 162 -5.60 5.45 -2.59
N LEU A 163 -6.82 5.96 -2.48
CA LEU A 163 -7.78 5.47 -1.48
C LEU A 163 -8.08 3.98 -1.71
N GLY A 164 -8.19 3.54 -2.97
CA GLY A 164 -8.29 2.13 -3.34
C GLY A 164 -7.13 1.28 -2.80
N VAL A 165 -5.89 1.75 -2.91
CA VAL A 165 -4.71 1.06 -2.35
C VAL A 165 -4.76 1.00 -0.82
N MET A 166 -5.16 2.08 -0.15
CA MET A 166 -5.27 2.12 1.32
C MET A 166 -6.35 1.16 1.83
N THR A 167 -7.51 1.13 1.18
CA THR A 167 -8.62 0.22 1.49
C THR A 167 -8.22 -1.23 1.24
N SER A 168 -7.58 -1.51 0.11
CA SER A 168 -7.07 -2.85 -0.25
C SER A 168 -6.01 -3.35 0.73
N SER A 169 -5.05 -2.48 1.09
CA SER A 169 -4.01 -2.81 2.07
C SER A 169 -4.60 -3.11 3.45
N SER A 170 -5.61 -2.35 3.86
CA SER A 170 -6.33 -2.57 5.12
C SER A 170 -7.15 -3.86 5.08
N CYS A 171 -7.81 -4.16 3.96
CA CYS A 171 -8.59 -5.38 3.77
C CYS A 171 -7.70 -6.63 3.88
N VAL A 172 -6.58 -6.64 3.14
CA VAL A 172 -5.59 -7.72 3.22
C VAL A 172 -5.02 -7.83 4.64
N ALA A 173 -4.73 -6.71 5.30
CA ALA A 173 -4.23 -6.72 6.67
C ALA A 173 -5.22 -7.38 7.63
N MET A 174 -6.50 -6.98 7.58
CA MET A 174 -7.57 -7.57 8.40
C MET A 174 -7.76 -9.06 8.12
N GLY A 175 -7.74 -9.47 6.85
CA GLY A 175 -7.85 -10.89 6.46
C GLY A 175 -6.73 -11.76 7.05
N VAL A 176 -5.47 -11.31 6.92
CA VAL A 176 -4.32 -12.02 7.52
C VAL A 176 -4.42 -12.08 9.04
N VAL A 177 -4.79 -10.97 9.69
CA VAL A 177 -4.94 -10.88 11.15
C VAL A 177 -6.05 -11.80 11.66
N ALA A 178 -7.20 -11.83 10.97
CA ALA A 178 -8.34 -12.69 11.32
C ALA A 178 -7.97 -14.19 11.29
N ILE A 179 -7.13 -14.60 10.33
CA ILE A 179 -6.64 -15.98 10.20
C ILE A 179 -5.54 -16.30 11.21
N SER A 180 -4.65 -15.34 11.46
CA SER A 180 -3.43 -15.56 12.25
C SER A 180 -3.63 -15.44 13.75
N LEU A 181 -4.69 -14.76 14.21
CA LEU A 181 -4.94 -14.59 15.64
C LEU A 181 -5.51 -15.85 16.29
N ASN A 182 -4.90 -16.28 17.40
CA ASN A 182 -5.48 -17.26 18.31
C ASN A 182 -6.42 -16.56 19.33
N LYS A 183 -7.50 -15.98 18.82
CA LYS A 183 -8.55 -15.30 19.61
C LYS A 183 -9.88 -16.05 19.48
N LYS A 184 -10.82 -15.73 20.37
CA LYS A 184 -12.19 -16.24 20.35
C LYS A 184 -12.86 -15.96 19.00
N TYR A 185 -13.78 -16.83 18.59
CA TYR A 185 -14.37 -16.83 17.25
C TYR A 185 -15.06 -15.49 16.90
N TYR A 186 -15.73 -14.83 17.86
CA TYR A 186 -16.40 -13.55 17.62
C TYR A 186 -15.44 -12.42 17.23
N CYS A 187 -14.20 -12.40 17.76
CA CYS A 187 -13.19 -11.43 17.33
C CYS A 187 -12.81 -11.65 15.86
N LYS A 188 -12.72 -12.91 15.43
CA LYS A 188 -12.40 -13.25 14.04
C LYS A 188 -13.54 -12.84 13.11
N ILE A 189 -14.79 -13.07 13.52
CA ILE A 189 -15.97 -12.63 12.77
C ILE A 189 -15.96 -11.10 12.61
N CYS A 190 -15.69 -10.35 13.67
CA CYS A 190 -15.60 -8.89 13.60
C CYS A 190 -14.51 -8.41 12.62
N LEU A 191 -13.32 -9.00 12.67
CA LEU A 191 -12.23 -8.66 11.74
C LEU A 191 -12.55 -9.00 10.28
N TRP A 192 -13.20 -10.14 10.03
CA TRP A 192 -13.70 -10.49 8.71
C TRP A 192 -14.81 -9.54 8.26
N GLY A 193 -15.71 -9.12 9.15
CA GLY A 193 -16.72 -8.11 8.87
C GLY A 193 -16.11 -6.79 8.41
N ILE A 194 -15.06 -6.31 9.09
CA ILE A 194 -14.31 -5.12 8.66
C ILE A 194 -13.66 -5.34 7.28
N ALA A 195 -13.00 -6.49 7.06
CA ALA A 195 -12.37 -6.79 5.77
C ALA A 195 -13.39 -6.82 4.61
N LEU A 196 -14.57 -7.37 4.86
CA LEU A 196 -15.67 -7.45 3.88
C LEU A 196 -16.26 -6.08 3.57
N LEU A 197 -16.47 -5.24 4.59
CA LEU A 197 -16.90 -3.86 4.39
C LEU A 197 -15.88 -3.06 3.56
N LEU A 198 -14.58 -3.25 3.83
CA LEU A 198 -13.51 -2.62 3.04
C LEU A 198 -13.54 -3.10 1.59
N LEU A 199 -13.75 -4.40 1.36
CA LEU A 199 -13.85 -4.97 0.01
C LEU A 199 -15.06 -4.39 -0.75
N PHE A 200 -16.21 -4.32 -0.08
CA PHE A 200 -17.44 -3.71 -0.61
C PHE A 200 -17.22 -2.24 -0.99
N PHE A 201 -16.61 -1.45 -0.11
CA PHE A 201 -16.30 -0.06 -0.43
C PHE A 201 -15.27 0.10 -1.56
N THR A 202 -14.34 -0.85 -1.72
CA THR A 202 -13.36 -0.83 -2.82
C THR A 202 -14.03 -0.98 -4.18
N ILE A 203 -15.05 -1.85 -4.29
CA ILE A 203 -15.85 -1.96 -5.52
C ILE A 203 -16.71 -0.71 -5.75
N THR A 204 -17.33 -0.16 -4.71
CA THR A 204 -18.17 1.05 -4.83
C THR A 204 -17.40 2.26 -5.36
N ILE A 205 -16.17 2.50 -4.90
CA ILE A 205 -15.34 3.60 -5.41
C ILE A 205 -14.81 3.34 -6.84
N ARG A 206 -15.17 2.21 -7.47
CA ARG A 206 -14.74 1.79 -8.81
C ARG A 206 -13.21 1.65 -8.95
N ALA A 207 -12.49 1.30 -7.87
CA ALA A 207 -11.04 1.10 -7.89
C ALA A 207 -10.69 -0.33 -8.36
N ARG A 208 -10.87 -0.58 -9.66
CA ARG A 208 -10.85 -1.93 -10.27
C ARG A 208 -9.56 -2.71 -10.00
N ALA A 209 -8.40 -2.11 -10.26
CA ALA A 209 -7.11 -2.76 -10.02
C ALA A 209 -6.94 -3.14 -8.53
N ALA A 210 -7.33 -2.24 -7.63
CA ALA A 210 -7.23 -2.46 -6.19
C ALA A 210 -8.17 -3.58 -5.71
N PHE A 211 -9.40 -3.63 -6.24
CA PHE A 211 -10.37 -4.70 -5.97
C PHE A 211 -9.87 -6.06 -6.44
N ILE A 212 -9.43 -6.16 -7.70
CA ILE A 212 -8.91 -7.40 -8.30
C ILE A 212 -7.72 -7.94 -7.48
N VAL A 213 -6.75 -7.07 -7.17
CA VAL A 213 -5.58 -7.43 -6.36
C VAL A 213 -5.98 -7.91 -4.97
N THR A 214 -6.94 -7.25 -4.33
CA THR A 214 -7.44 -7.65 -3.02
C THR A 214 -8.06 -9.04 -3.06
N ILE A 215 -8.92 -9.33 -4.05
CA ILE A 215 -9.52 -10.65 -4.21
C ILE A 215 -8.44 -11.71 -4.40
N PHE A 216 -7.51 -11.51 -5.34
CA PHE A 216 -6.44 -12.47 -5.60
C PHE A 216 -5.60 -12.75 -4.35
N LEU A 217 -5.23 -11.71 -3.59
CA LEU A 217 -4.44 -11.88 -2.37
C LEU A 217 -5.22 -12.57 -1.26
N ILE A 218 -6.50 -12.23 -1.05
CA ILE A 218 -7.36 -12.90 -0.07
C ILE A 218 -7.54 -14.37 -0.44
N LEU A 219 -7.82 -14.69 -1.71
CA LEU A 219 -7.92 -16.07 -2.19
C LEU A 219 -6.60 -16.83 -2.00
N TYR A 220 -5.46 -16.19 -2.29
CA TYR A 220 -4.15 -16.80 -2.06
C TYR A 220 -3.86 -17.05 -0.57
N ILE A 221 -4.19 -16.10 0.31
CA ILE A 221 -4.06 -16.23 1.76
C ILE A 221 -4.93 -17.39 2.27
N LEU A 222 -6.17 -17.49 1.79
CA LEU A 222 -7.09 -18.57 2.11
C LEU A 222 -6.57 -19.91 1.62
N TYR A 223 -6.16 -20.01 0.35
CA TYR A 223 -5.53 -21.20 -0.24
C TYR A 223 -4.37 -21.70 0.62
N ARG A 224 -3.47 -20.80 1.01
CA ARG A 224 -2.33 -21.13 1.87
C ARG A 224 -2.76 -21.66 3.23
N LYS A 225 -3.80 -21.07 3.83
CA LYS A 225 -4.33 -21.53 5.11
C LYS A 225 -4.98 -22.92 4.99
N PHE A 226 -5.66 -23.20 3.88
CA PHE A 226 -6.32 -24.48 3.64
C PHE A 226 -5.36 -25.63 3.41
N LYS A 227 -4.27 -25.37 2.68
CA LYS A 227 -3.22 -26.37 2.48
C LYS A 227 -2.68 -26.90 3.81
N ASP A 228 -2.65 -26.04 4.83
CA ASP A 228 -2.18 -26.39 6.16
C ASP A 228 -3.28 -26.94 7.09
N ASN A 229 -4.58 -26.81 6.78
CA ASN A 229 -5.67 -27.24 7.66
C ASN A 229 -7.02 -27.46 6.92
N SER A 230 -7.50 -28.71 6.87
CA SER A 230 -8.70 -29.13 6.12
C SER A 230 -10.04 -28.67 6.70
N ASN A 231 -10.10 -28.32 7.99
CA ASN A 231 -11.34 -27.96 8.69
C ASN A 231 -11.83 -26.53 8.44
N LEU A 232 -11.09 -25.69 7.71
CA LEU A 232 -11.46 -24.30 7.45
C LEU A 232 -12.49 -24.11 6.33
N LYS A 233 -12.89 -25.17 5.60
CA LYS A 233 -13.78 -25.06 4.42
C LYS A 233 -15.08 -24.28 4.74
N SER A 234 -15.57 -24.38 5.97
CA SER A 234 -16.73 -23.65 6.49
C SER A 234 -16.52 -22.13 6.60
N LEU A 235 -15.30 -21.64 6.83
CA LEU A 235 -15.03 -20.20 6.98
C LEU A 235 -15.11 -19.47 5.63
N VAL A 236 -14.69 -20.10 4.53
CA VAL A 236 -14.86 -19.52 3.18
C VAL A 236 -16.29 -19.54 2.73
N VAL A 237 -17.04 -20.59 3.07
CA VAL A 237 -18.49 -20.59 2.91
C VAL A 237 -19.10 -19.43 3.71
N VAL A 238 -18.65 -19.15 4.94
CA VAL A 238 -19.11 -17.99 5.71
C VAL A 238 -18.71 -16.66 5.07
N VAL A 239 -17.48 -16.48 4.58
CA VAL A 239 -17.01 -15.24 3.91
C VAL A 239 -17.80 -14.98 2.62
N PHE A 240 -18.03 -16.02 1.83
CA PHE A 240 -18.80 -15.95 0.59
C PHE A 240 -20.30 -15.72 0.87
N ILE A 241 -20.87 -16.40 1.87
CA ILE A 241 -22.24 -16.16 2.35
C ILE A 241 -22.37 -14.75 2.90
N SER A 242 -21.38 -14.19 3.60
CA SER A 242 -21.43 -12.82 4.10
C SER A 242 -21.28 -11.76 3.00
N LEU A 243 -20.58 -12.06 1.89
CA LEU A 243 -20.59 -11.25 0.67
C LEU A 243 -21.99 -11.21 0.06
N ILE A 244 -22.65 -12.38 -0.03
CA ILE A 244 -24.01 -12.51 -0.53
C ILE A 244 -25.00 -11.80 0.41
N LEU A 245 -24.96 -12.08 1.71
CA LEU A 245 -25.83 -11.48 2.73
C LEU A 245 -25.61 -9.96 2.90
N GLY A 246 -24.37 -9.47 2.72
CA GLY A 246 -24.08 -8.04 2.67
C GLY A 246 -24.75 -7.36 1.47
N GLY A 247 -24.79 -8.04 0.31
CA GLY A 247 -25.58 -7.64 -0.84
C GLY A 247 -27.09 -7.67 -0.59
N VAL A 248 -27.59 -8.65 0.19
CA VAL A 248 -29.01 -8.72 0.62
C VAL A 248 -29.39 -7.54 1.51
N PHE A 249 -28.57 -7.21 2.51
CA PHE A 249 -28.93 -6.23 3.54
C PHE A 249 -29.02 -4.79 3.03
N LEU A 250 -28.40 -4.50 1.88
CA LEU A 250 -28.44 -3.18 1.25
C LEU A 250 -29.56 -3.03 0.21
N GLY A 251 -30.40 -4.05 -0.02
CA GLY A 251 -31.46 -4.01 -1.04
C GLY A 251 -30.94 -3.98 -2.49
N MET A 252 -29.62 -4.08 -2.69
CA MET A 252 -28.96 -3.97 -4.01
C MET A 252 -29.00 -5.29 -4.81
N LEU A 253 -29.54 -6.37 -4.22
CA LEU A 253 -29.45 -7.71 -4.79
C LEU A 253 -30.33 -7.98 -6.01
N GLN A 254 -31.35 -7.16 -6.28
CA GLN A 254 -32.10 -7.34 -7.53
C GLN A 254 -31.19 -7.18 -8.77
N ASN A 255 -30.13 -6.37 -8.65
CA ASN A 255 -29.20 -6.02 -9.74
C ASN A 255 -27.72 -6.10 -9.30
N LEU A 256 -27.32 -7.05 -8.45
CA LEU A 256 -25.91 -7.17 -8.02
C LEU A 256 -24.95 -7.38 -9.21
N TRP A 257 -25.42 -8.13 -10.22
CA TRP A 257 -24.65 -8.30 -11.44
C TRP A 257 -24.47 -7.00 -12.19
N ASP A 258 -25.53 -6.19 -12.34
CA ASP A 258 -25.44 -4.89 -12.98
C ASP A 258 -24.55 -3.95 -12.18
N TYR A 259 -24.65 -3.93 -10.85
CA TYR A 259 -23.77 -3.12 -10.00
C TYR A 259 -22.29 -3.46 -10.17
N ILE A 260 -21.96 -4.76 -10.21
CA ILE A 260 -20.59 -5.20 -10.49
C ILE A 260 -20.21 -4.78 -11.92
N PHE A 261 -21.05 -5.10 -12.89
CA PHE A 261 -20.81 -4.77 -14.29
C PHE A 261 -20.57 -3.27 -14.50
N ASP A 262 -21.45 -2.42 -14.01
CA ASP A 262 -21.39 -0.95 -14.07
C ASP A 262 -20.14 -0.41 -13.35
N SER A 263 -19.72 -1.03 -12.25
CA SER A 263 -18.44 -0.69 -11.59
C SER A 263 -17.23 -0.91 -12.53
N PHE A 264 -17.34 -1.88 -13.45
CA PHE A 264 -16.34 -2.23 -14.45
C PHE A 264 -16.56 -1.61 -15.84
N THR A 265 -17.75 -1.13 -16.20
CA THR A 265 -18.05 -0.72 -17.59
C THR A 265 -18.66 0.68 -17.74
N GLN A 266 -19.27 1.23 -16.69
CA GLN A 266 -19.90 2.55 -16.76
C GLN A 266 -18.85 3.65 -17.04
N ASN A 267 -19.17 4.57 -17.96
CA ASN A 267 -18.32 5.64 -18.49
C ASN A 267 -17.12 5.20 -19.35
N GLN A 268 -17.14 3.99 -19.94
CA GLN A 268 -16.17 3.60 -20.96
C GLN A 268 -16.83 3.52 -22.34
N SER A 269 -16.44 4.44 -23.23
CA SER A 269 -16.71 4.30 -24.66
C SER A 269 -15.85 3.16 -25.20
N SER A 270 -16.40 1.94 -25.25
CA SER A 270 -15.85 0.70 -25.84
C SER A 270 -14.44 0.22 -25.42
N ASP A 271 -13.64 1.02 -24.71
CA ASP A 271 -12.29 0.68 -24.25
C ASP A 271 -12.29 0.34 -22.75
N LEU A 272 -12.20 -0.97 -22.46
CA LEU A 272 -12.07 -1.53 -21.11
C LEU A 272 -10.87 -0.97 -20.34
N THR A 273 -9.85 -0.47 -21.04
CA THR A 273 -8.60 0.03 -20.45
C THR A 273 -8.61 1.53 -20.17
N SER A 274 -9.67 2.27 -20.48
CA SER A 274 -9.71 3.75 -20.31
C SER A 274 -8.52 4.46 -20.97
N GLY A 275 -8.10 4.04 -22.17
CA GLY A 275 -6.96 4.60 -22.89
C GLY A 275 -5.59 4.18 -22.34
N ARG A 276 -5.53 3.30 -21.31
CA ARG A 276 -4.24 2.85 -20.74
C ARG A 276 -3.44 2.02 -21.73
N MET A 277 -4.10 1.24 -22.59
CA MET A 277 -3.42 0.43 -23.60
C MET A 277 -2.67 1.31 -24.60
N SER A 278 -3.33 2.32 -25.17
CA SER A 278 -2.68 3.23 -26.14
C SER A 278 -1.52 4.00 -25.51
N ARG A 279 -1.68 4.47 -24.26
CA ARG A 279 -0.58 5.12 -23.50
C ARG A 279 0.60 4.18 -23.24
N ASN A 280 0.34 2.91 -22.94
CA ASN A 280 1.39 1.91 -22.74
C ASN A 280 2.09 1.55 -24.05
N LEU A 281 1.36 1.49 -25.17
CA LEU A 281 1.96 1.30 -26.50
C LEU A 281 2.86 2.48 -26.87
N PHE A 282 2.40 3.70 -26.63
CA PHE A 282 3.21 4.90 -26.84
C PHE A 282 4.48 4.91 -25.98
N ALA A 283 4.39 4.43 -24.73
CA ALA A 283 5.57 4.25 -23.87
C ALA A 283 6.60 3.30 -24.49
N ILE A 284 6.14 2.21 -25.12
CA ILE A 284 6.99 1.23 -25.80
C ILE A 284 7.65 1.85 -27.03
N GLU A 285 6.94 2.69 -27.78
CA GLU A 285 7.48 3.43 -28.92
C GLU A 285 8.64 4.35 -28.50
N ILE A 286 8.47 5.13 -27.42
CA ILE A 286 9.54 5.97 -26.87
C ILE A 286 10.77 5.14 -26.49
N ILE A 287 10.54 3.99 -25.83
CA ILE A 287 11.63 3.09 -25.42
C ILE A 287 12.35 2.50 -26.64
N ALA A 288 11.63 2.18 -27.71
CA ALA A 288 12.21 1.65 -28.93
C ALA A 288 13.05 2.70 -29.68
N GLU A 289 12.61 3.96 -29.69
CA GLU A 289 13.32 5.05 -30.35
C GLU A 289 14.55 5.51 -29.56
N SER A 290 14.44 5.64 -28.23
CA SER A 290 15.50 6.11 -27.35
C SER A 290 15.67 5.15 -26.16
N PRO A 291 16.29 3.98 -26.36
CA PRO A 291 16.35 2.94 -25.33
C PRO A 291 17.19 3.35 -24.11
N LEU A 292 18.23 4.16 -24.30
CA LEU A 292 19.16 4.51 -23.21
C LEU A 292 18.66 5.65 -22.33
N PHE A 293 18.01 6.65 -22.92
CA PHE A 293 17.63 7.90 -22.25
C PHE A 293 16.14 8.23 -22.33
N GLY A 294 15.35 7.45 -23.08
CA GLY A 294 13.92 7.65 -23.21
C GLY A 294 13.59 9.08 -23.63
N ASN A 295 12.62 9.67 -22.93
CA ASN A 295 12.11 10.99 -23.22
C ASN A 295 13.01 12.16 -22.83
N LEU A 296 14.16 11.90 -22.19
CA LEU A 296 15.15 12.96 -21.90
C LEU A 296 15.75 13.58 -23.17
N ILE A 297 15.67 12.87 -24.30
CA ILE A 297 16.23 13.33 -25.59
C ILE A 297 15.14 13.52 -26.65
N THR A 298 14.11 12.67 -26.65
CA THR A 298 13.05 12.72 -27.67
C THR A 298 12.06 13.86 -27.45
N ASN A 299 11.93 14.38 -26.22
CA ASN A 299 11.07 15.53 -25.88
C ASN A 299 9.60 15.39 -26.31
N TYR A 300 9.06 14.16 -26.34
CA TYR A 300 7.65 13.92 -26.59
C TYR A 300 6.80 14.47 -25.44
N THR A 301 5.68 15.08 -25.78
CA THR A 301 4.59 15.38 -24.85
C THR A 301 3.58 14.24 -24.90
N TYR A 302 3.32 13.61 -23.76
CA TYR A 302 2.43 12.45 -23.72
C TYR A 302 1.58 12.41 -22.44
N GLU A 303 0.44 11.74 -22.57
CA GLU A 303 -0.46 11.53 -21.44
C GLU A 303 0.15 10.57 -20.41
N TRP A 304 -0.22 10.75 -19.16
CA TRP A 304 0.36 10.00 -18.06
C TRP A 304 0.28 8.46 -18.26
N ILE A 305 1.44 7.81 -18.40
CA ILE A 305 1.56 6.34 -18.59
C ILE A 305 1.17 5.64 -17.29
N HIS A 306 0.23 4.69 -17.33
CA HIS A 306 -0.37 4.03 -16.17
C HIS A 306 0.31 2.71 -15.78
N ASN A 307 1.62 2.64 -15.90
CA ASN A 307 2.42 1.49 -15.44
C ASN A 307 3.74 2.03 -14.92
N TYR A 308 4.09 1.72 -13.67
CA TYR A 308 5.28 2.31 -13.04
C TYR A 308 6.55 2.00 -13.82
N ALA A 309 6.78 0.73 -14.17
CA ALA A 309 7.99 0.30 -14.87
C ALA A 309 8.09 0.94 -16.26
N LEU A 310 7.00 0.90 -17.05
CA LEU A 310 6.97 1.52 -18.38
C LEU A 310 7.14 3.03 -18.29
N ARG A 311 6.54 3.68 -17.28
CA ARG A 311 6.71 5.12 -17.05
C ARG A 311 8.17 5.45 -16.78
N GLN A 312 8.84 4.76 -15.85
CA GLN A 312 10.25 5.07 -15.57
C GLN A 312 11.14 4.83 -16.80
N LEU A 313 10.93 3.73 -17.52
CA LEU A 313 11.70 3.38 -18.71
C LEU A 313 11.47 4.36 -19.87
N SER A 314 10.23 4.76 -20.14
CA SER A 314 9.92 5.72 -21.20
C SER A 314 10.35 7.15 -20.83
N SER A 315 10.22 7.57 -19.56
CA SER A 315 10.65 8.90 -19.13
C SER A 315 12.17 9.07 -19.15
N TYR A 316 12.93 8.07 -18.70
CA TYR A 316 14.38 8.22 -18.43
C TYR A 316 15.29 7.23 -19.19
N GLY A 317 14.72 6.29 -19.95
CA GLY A 317 15.46 5.22 -20.59
C GLY A 317 16.06 4.20 -19.62
N ILE A 318 16.75 3.19 -20.15
CA ILE A 318 17.33 2.09 -19.36
C ILE A 318 18.41 2.62 -18.40
N LEU A 319 19.32 3.49 -18.86
CA LEU A 319 20.42 3.99 -18.02
C LEU A 319 19.91 4.98 -16.98
N GLY A 320 19.00 5.86 -17.39
CA GLY A 320 18.46 6.87 -16.51
C GLY A 320 17.53 6.32 -15.44
N SER A 321 16.71 5.32 -15.78
CA SER A 321 15.82 4.67 -14.81
C SER A 321 16.51 3.58 -13.96
N PHE A 322 17.76 3.21 -14.26
CA PHE A 322 18.44 2.07 -13.63
C PHE A 322 18.36 2.05 -12.10
N PRO A 323 18.61 3.16 -11.35
CA PRO A 323 18.51 3.12 -9.89
C PRO A 323 17.09 2.91 -9.37
N LEU A 324 16.08 3.53 -10.01
CA LEU A 324 14.67 3.37 -9.66
C LEU A 324 14.19 1.95 -9.96
N MET A 325 14.47 1.45 -11.16
CA MET A 325 14.11 0.10 -11.59
C MET A 325 14.85 -0.97 -10.80
N GLY A 326 16.13 -0.76 -10.48
CA GLY A 326 16.91 -1.64 -9.63
C GLY A 326 16.32 -1.76 -8.21
N LEU A 327 15.94 -0.63 -7.62
CA LEU A 327 15.23 -0.63 -6.33
C LEU A 327 13.87 -1.34 -6.45
N TYR A 328 13.08 -1.03 -7.47
CA TYR A 328 11.77 -1.64 -7.72
C TYR A 328 11.87 -3.16 -7.84
N VAL A 329 12.73 -3.67 -8.73
CA VAL A 329 12.92 -5.12 -8.90
C VAL A 329 13.42 -5.76 -7.61
N SER A 330 14.36 -5.13 -6.90
CA SER A 330 14.85 -5.66 -5.62
C SER A 330 13.74 -5.77 -4.56
N LEU A 331 12.83 -4.81 -4.54
CA LEU A 331 11.67 -4.77 -3.65
C LEU A 331 10.66 -5.86 -4.00
N VAL A 332 10.29 -5.97 -5.29
CA VAL A 332 9.36 -7.00 -5.80
C VAL A 332 9.88 -8.40 -5.48
N VAL A 333 11.14 -8.69 -5.85
CA VAL A 333 11.77 -10.00 -5.60
C VAL A 333 11.81 -10.30 -4.10
N PHE A 334 12.17 -9.32 -3.27
CA PHE A 334 12.22 -9.50 -1.82
C PHE A 334 10.84 -9.84 -1.23
N VAL A 335 9.79 -9.12 -1.63
CA VAL A 335 8.44 -9.31 -1.10
C VAL A 335 7.86 -10.64 -1.58
N VAL A 336 7.91 -10.92 -2.88
CA VAL A 336 7.40 -12.19 -3.47
C VAL A 336 8.10 -13.39 -2.84
N LYS A 337 9.43 -13.36 -2.71
CA LYS A 337 10.20 -14.44 -2.06
C LYS A 337 9.73 -14.70 -0.63
N ASN A 338 9.47 -13.64 0.16
CA ASN A 338 9.00 -13.81 1.53
C ASN A 338 7.54 -14.27 1.61
N VAL A 339 6.66 -13.80 0.74
CA VAL A 339 5.25 -14.25 0.67
C VAL A 339 5.14 -15.73 0.30
N ILE A 340 6.01 -16.23 -0.59
CA ILE A 340 6.03 -17.65 -0.98
C ILE A 340 6.63 -18.51 0.14
N LYS A 341 7.78 -18.11 0.69
CA LYS A 341 8.56 -18.98 1.60
C LYS A 341 8.10 -18.98 3.05
N ARG A 342 7.48 -17.91 3.55
CA ARG A 342 7.20 -17.74 4.98
C ARG A 342 5.82 -18.29 5.35
N LYS A 343 5.61 -18.75 6.59
CA LYS A 343 4.28 -19.16 7.07
C LYS A 343 3.37 -17.94 7.27
N LEU A 344 2.07 -18.10 7.00
CA LEU A 344 1.09 -17.04 7.23
C LEU A 344 0.92 -16.78 8.73
N THR A 345 1.50 -15.69 9.22
CA THR A 345 1.46 -15.27 10.63
C THR A 345 1.38 -13.74 10.74
N LEU A 346 1.11 -13.22 11.94
CA LEU A 346 1.18 -11.78 12.22
C LEU A 346 2.58 -11.21 11.94
N LEU A 347 3.63 -12.01 12.12
CA LEU A 347 5.03 -11.58 11.97
C LEU A 347 5.37 -11.33 10.51
N THR A 348 4.71 -12.03 9.59
CA THR A 348 4.93 -11.94 8.15
C THR A 348 3.92 -11.03 7.45
N LEU A 349 2.99 -10.43 8.21
CA LEU A 349 1.88 -9.62 7.72
C LEU A 349 2.32 -8.55 6.71
N GLY A 350 3.43 -7.87 7.00
CA GLY A 350 3.95 -6.81 6.16
C GLY A 350 4.21 -7.25 4.73
N TYR A 351 4.75 -8.46 4.53
CA TYR A 351 5.02 -8.97 3.19
C TYR A 351 3.74 -9.20 2.37
N PHE A 352 2.66 -9.70 3.01
CA PHE A 352 1.38 -9.91 2.33
C PHE A 352 0.68 -8.59 1.99
N VAL A 353 0.67 -7.64 2.93
CA VAL A 353 0.08 -6.31 2.69
C VAL A 353 0.86 -5.55 1.63
N PHE A 354 2.18 -5.68 1.60
CA PHE A 354 3.04 -5.02 0.61
C PHE A 354 2.84 -5.53 -0.83
N MET A 355 2.29 -6.73 -1.03
CA MET A 355 1.92 -7.19 -2.37
C MET A 355 0.88 -6.30 -3.03
N VAL A 356 0.02 -5.61 -2.25
CA VAL A 356 -1.01 -4.70 -2.79
C VAL A 356 -0.40 -3.59 -3.65
N PRO A 357 0.46 -2.69 -3.12
CA PRO A 357 1.07 -1.65 -3.94
C PRO A 357 2.02 -2.20 -5.01
N VAL A 358 2.63 -3.37 -4.81
CA VAL A 358 3.46 -4.02 -5.84
C VAL A 358 2.63 -4.42 -7.06
N ILE A 359 1.52 -5.13 -6.88
CA ILE A 359 0.72 -5.58 -8.03
C ILE A 359 0.02 -4.37 -8.67
N ILE A 360 -0.47 -3.43 -7.85
CA ILE A 360 -1.10 -2.20 -8.35
C ILE A 360 -0.13 -1.33 -9.16
N SER A 361 1.19 -1.39 -8.91
CA SER A 361 2.18 -0.64 -9.72
C SER A 361 2.17 -0.97 -11.22
N TRP A 362 1.55 -2.09 -11.61
CA TRP A 362 1.43 -2.49 -13.02
C TRP A 362 0.29 -1.75 -13.74
N GLU A 363 -0.65 -1.21 -12.98
CA GLU A 363 -1.84 -0.49 -13.44
C GLU A 363 -1.89 0.96 -12.97
N GLU A 364 -1.05 1.32 -11.99
CA GLU A 364 -1.00 2.64 -11.41
C GLU A 364 0.46 3.11 -11.26
N PRO A 365 0.82 4.23 -11.89
CA PRO A 365 2.20 4.66 -12.10
C PRO A 365 2.84 5.39 -10.93
N THR A 366 2.06 5.61 -9.87
CA THR A 366 2.53 6.19 -8.62
C THR A 366 3.02 5.10 -7.67
N PHE A 367 2.47 3.87 -7.74
CA PHE A 367 2.87 2.78 -6.85
C PHE A 367 4.16 2.10 -7.33
N PRO A 368 4.97 1.52 -6.44
CA PRO A 368 4.70 1.26 -5.02
C PRO A 368 5.06 2.43 -4.08
N TYR A 369 5.68 3.51 -4.57
CA TYR A 369 6.30 4.54 -3.71
C TYR A 369 5.46 5.79 -3.48
N ALA A 370 4.59 6.17 -4.42
CA ALA A 370 3.89 7.45 -4.48
C ALA A 370 2.35 7.26 -4.32
N PRO A 371 1.62 8.25 -3.77
CA PRO A 371 2.08 9.54 -3.25
C PRO A 371 2.77 9.47 -1.86
N GLY A 372 3.37 8.33 -1.49
CA GLY A 372 4.05 8.10 -0.23
C GLY A 372 3.06 7.80 0.89
N THR A 373 2.10 8.69 1.09
CA THR A 373 1.03 8.55 2.11
C THR A 373 0.06 7.41 1.79
N GLY A 374 -0.20 7.13 0.51
CA GLY A 374 -1.08 6.04 0.08
C GLY A 374 -0.56 4.63 0.41
N ALA A 375 0.76 4.48 0.49
CA ALA A 375 1.43 3.20 0.76
C ALA A 375 2.04 3.14 2.16
N ILE A 376 1.72 4.09 3.04
CA ILE A 376 2.31 4.19 4.39
C ILE A 376 2.12 2.91 5.20
N LEU A 377 0.90 2.37 5.24
CA LEU A 377 0.60 1.15 5.99
C LEU A 377 1.44 -0.04 5.48
N PRO A 378 1.45 -0.37 4.16
CA PRO A 378 2.36 -1.36 3.61
C PRO A 378 3.82 -1.21 4.05
N PHE A 379 4.42 -0.01 3.90
CA PHE A 379 5.83 0.21 4.24
C PHE A 379 6.12 0.08 5.74
N VAL A 380 5.25 0.61 6.60
CA VAL A 380 5.35 0.46 8.06
C VAL A 380 5.27 -1.01 8.45
N LEU A 381 4.31 -1.77 7.89
CA LEU A 381 4.17 -3.18 8.20
C LEU A 381 5.33 -4.03 7.66
N MET A 382 5.89 -3.68 6.50
CA MET A 382 7.11 -4.32 6.00
C MET A 382 8.27 -4.10 6.97
N GLY A 383 8.46 -2.88 7.48
CA GLY A 383 9.41 -2.58 8.56
C GLY A 383 9.19 -3.43 9.80
N TYR A 384 7.94 -3.53 10.26
CA TYR A 384 7.56 -4.37 11.40
C TYR A 384 7.94 -5.85 11.18
N SER A 385 7.63 -6.40 10.01
CA SER A 385 7.93 -7.80 9.66
C SER A 385 9.43 -8.09 9.63
N LEU A 386 10.23 -7.16 9.09
CA LEU A 386 11.70 -7.26 9.12
C LEU A 386 12.24 -7.35 10.55
N PHE A 387 11.77 -6.49 11.45
CA PHE A 387 12.20 -6.49 12.85
C PHE A 387 11.83 -7.80 13.56
N LYS A 388 10.58 -8.25 13.42
CA LYS A 388 10.10 -9.47 14.08
C LYS A 388 10.84 -10.71 13.64
N GLN A 389 11.12 -10.83 12.33
CA GLN A 389 11.89 -11.95 11.81
C GLN A 389 13.29 -12.00 12.42
N LYS A 390 13.95 -10.84 12.55
CA LYS A 390 15.27 -10.76 13.17
C LYS A 390 15.24 -11.13 14.66
N ASP A 391 14.26 -10.63 15.40
CA ASP A 391 14.07 -10.93 16.83
C ASP A 391 13.84 -12.44 17.07
N GLU A 392 13.07 -13.11 16.21
CA GLU A 392 12.88 -14.55 16.29
C GLU A 392 14.16 -15.34 16.02
N LEU A 393 14.93 -14.98 14.99
CA LEU A 393 16.20 -15.63 14.68
C LEU A 393 17.18 -15.51 15.85
N GLN A 394 17.27 -14.34 16.48
CA GLN A 394 18.12 -14.12 17.65
C GLN A 394 17.67 -14.97 18.86
N LYS A 395 16.37 -15.07 19.11
CA LYS A 395 15.83 -15.91 20.20
C LYS A 395 16.10 -17.39 20.00
N CYS A 396 16.01 -17.88 18.76
CA CYS A 396 16.35 -19.28 18.43
C CYS A 396 17.83 -19.58 18.70
N CYS A 397 18.75 -18.71 18.27
CA CYS A 397 20.19 -18.89 18.50
C CYS A 397 20.54 -18.93 20.00
N VAL A 398 19.96 -18.05 20.82
CA VAL A 398 20.21 -18.04 22.27
C VAL A 398 19.69 -19.31 22.95
N ARG A 399 18.55 -19.86 22.49
CA ARG A 399 17.97 -21.08 23.05
C ARG A 399 18.80 -22.32 22.71
N CYS A 400 19.41 -22.39 21.53
CA CYS A 400 20.30 -23.49 21.15
C CYS A 400 21.59 -23.54 22.00
N HIS A 401 22.10 -22.40 22.47
CA HIS A 401 23.28 -22.35 23.35
C HIS A 401 23.01 -22.68 24.82
N LYS A 402 21.74 -22.81 25.23
CA LYS A 402 21.35 -23.14 26.61
C LYS A 402 20.93 -24.59 26.81
N LEU A 403 21.06 -25.45 25.79
CA LEU A 403 20.89 -26.89 25.96
C LEU A 403 22.20 -27.44 26.55
N PRO A 404 22.20 -28.02 27.77
CA PRO A 404 23.37 -28.71 28.27
C PRO A 404 23.69 -29.88 27.34
N VAL A 405 24.95 -29.98 26.95
CA VAL A 405 25.52 -31.09 26.16
C VAL A 405 25.49 -32.37 26.98
#